data_AF-A0A9X2FYH7-F1
#
_entry.id   AF-A0A9X2FYH7-F1
#
_cell.length_a   1.000
_cell.length_b   1.000
_cell.length_c   1.000
_cell.angle_alpha   90.00
_cell.angle_beta   90.00
_cell.angle_gamma   90.00
#
_symmetry.space_group_name_H-M   'P 1'
#
loop_
_entity.id
_entity.type
_entity.pdbx_description
1 polymer ?
#
loop_
_entity_poly.entity_id
_entity_poly.type
_entity_poly.pdbx_seq_one_letter_code
_entity_poly.pdbx_strand_id
1 'polypeptide(L)'
;MNHDDHGWVDPADAGVLKQALGAMAGGVDPASATGPAATLPAMSRRVRRRRTVKAGGLGGGALALVGALVLGAAQLAPPDTSEVPPGSGAPELRVQDGYQPPWLAGTDLTCGMPAADLETTAPGWSVAVAGDLYTRTAEPGGSAARSWGLAATYREGAGSLETAPVLVWSQDGEVVDLGPSVERSRPAEPLLGGGDGTVEAVGGPASTCAPSTSGDDPDFETPLPAGEYEVRVVALPESEGRTGTVVSDAVRVRLDVDGAHVPGTPRTAGPRFELPEPVAGQVARFELDRTTDEHTATLTRGSTLPTTPMRVLAVCASTDPEDLLPVEVVRASTGDVIGAGQVTCDGHEAGSELADLDTAGAGEPVDLRLSVPDGASRVWVSFEPATPVGGDDGPECSARGYEPDYPVVDAMTQETWATAGSILVLAQVCDADALAAYARQHGAELMDGAASPEETFALPETDRGRYRALAGLVGGTTPAFSDGGADASVTWPRVVTPEFQDSDESWAELVAAGVLTQKEADAQRVTGYTGPRVGITVSGDWLSYTTGE
;
A
#
# COMPACT_ATOMS: atom_id res chain seq x y z
N MET A 1 -26.05 -45.94 -31.41
CA MET A 1 -24.87 -45.05 -31.37
C MET A 1 -25.41 -43.71 -30.90
N ASN A 2 -25.46 -43.52 -29.58
CA ASN A 2 -25.98 -42.32 -28.94
C ASN A 2 -24.89 -41.25 -28.94
N HIS A 3 -25.23 -40.05 -29.40
CA HIS A 3 -24.50 -38.84 -29.01
C HIS A 3 -25.15 -38.32 -27.74
N ASP A 4 -24.42 -38.41 -26.64
CA ASP A 4 -24.79 -37.73 -25.40
C ASP A 4 -24.52 -36.24 -25.59
N ASP A 5 -25.61 -35.48 -25.66
CA ASP A 5 -25.61 -34.03 -25.68
C ASP A 5 -25.27 -33.56 -24.25
N HIS A 6 -24.06 -33.03 -24.04
CA HIS A 6 -23.63 -32.49 -22.75
C HIS A 6 -24.33 -31.14 -22.53
N GLY A 7 -25.59 -31.21 -22.09
CA GLY A 7 -26.44 -30.09 -21.71
C GLY A 7 -25.99 -29.40 -20.41
N TRP A 8 -24.81 -28.78 -20.43
CA TRP A 8 -24.44 -27.79 -19.43
C TRP A 8 -24.71 -26.40 -19.99
N VAL A 9 -25.83 -25.81 -19.58
CA VAL A 9 -26.16 -24.41 -19.82
C VAL A 9 -25.86 -23.66 -18.52
N ASP A 10 -24.91 -22.72 -18.58
CA ASP A 10 -24.60 -21.82 -17.48
C ASP A 10 -25.84 -20.95 -17.18
N PRO A 11 -26.45 -21.02 -15.98
CA PRO A 11 -27.61 -20.21 -15.65
C PRO A 11 -27.30 -18.71 -15.63
N ALA A 12 -26.04 -18.29 -15.44
CA ALA A 12 -25.64 -16.88 -15.48
C ALA A 12 -25.62 -16.32 -16.91
N ASP A 13 -25.15 -17.11 -17.89
CA ASP A 13 -25.11 -16.68 -19.30
C ASP A 13 -26.52 -16.62 -19.93
N ALA A 14 -27.43 -17.49 -19.49
CA ALA A 14 -28.82 -17.48 -19.95
C ALA A 14 -29.58 -16.20 -19.53
N GLY A 15 -29.24 -15.62 -18.38
CA GLY A 15 -29.84 -14.38 -17.87
C GLY A 15 -29.48 -13.17 -18.75
N VAL A 16 -28.19 -12.98 -19.03
CA VAL A 16 -27.69 -11.85 -19.81
C VAL A 16 -28.13 -11.92 -21.27
N LEU A 17 -28.11 -13.12 -21.88
CA LEU A 17 -28.60 -13.32 -23.23
C LEU A 17 -30.11 -13.05 -23.34
N LYS A 18 -30.89 -13.46 -22.34
CA LYS A 18 -32.34 -13.20 -22.27
C LYS A 18 -32.64 -11.71 -22.06
N GLN A 19 -31.83 -10.99 -21.28
CA GLN A 19 -31.93 -9.53 -21.12
C GLN A 19 -31.59 -8.79 -22.42
N ALA A 20 -30.52 -9.20 -23.11
CA ALA A 20 -30.12 -8.60 -24.39
C ALA A 20 -31.15 -8.85 -25.50
N LEU A 21 -31.69 -10.08 -25.59
CA LEU A 21 -32.78 -10.42 -26.52
C LEU A 21 -34.09 -9.70 -26.15
N GLY A 22 -34.37 -9.53 -24.86
CA GLY A 22 -35.49 -8.74 -24.35
C GLY A 22 -35.38 -7.25 -24.71
N ALA A 23 -34.19 -6.67 -24.59
CA ALA A 23 -33.92 -5.27 -24.97
C ALA A 23 -34.05 -5.04 -26.49
N MET A 24 -33.58 -5.98 -27.31
CA MET A 24 -33.76 -5.93 -28.77
C MET A 24 -35.24 -6.09 -29.16
N ALA A 25 -35.98 -6.97 -28.48
CA ALA A 25 -37.42 -7.13 -28.71
C ALA A 25 -38.25 -5.94 -28.21
N GLY A 26 -37.75 -5.20 -27.21
CA GLY A 26 -38.36 -3.98 -26.67
C GLY A 26 -38.11 -2.70 -27.48
N GLY A 27 -37.37 -2.78 -28.59
CA GLY A 27 -37.10 -1.64 -29.46
C GLY A 27 -36.06 -0.65 -28.90
N VAL A 28 -35.21 -1.09 -27.97
CA VAL A 28 -34.09 -0.27 -27.46
C VAL A 28 -33.12 0.00 -28.61
N ASP A 29 -32.77 1.27 -28.80
CA ASP A 29 -31.82 1.69 -29.81
C ASP A 29 -30.49 0.93 -29.64
N PRO A 30 -30.03 0.16 -30.65
CA PRO A 30 -28.79 -0.60 -30.56
C PRO A 30 -27.56 0.28 -30.31
N ALA A 31 -27.63 1.59 -30.58
CA ALA A 31 -26.56 2.55 -30.30
C ALA A 31 -26.67 3.25 -28.92
N SER A 32 -27.69 2.92 -28.11
CA SER A 32 -27.81 3.43 -26.74
C SER A 32 -26.60 3.03 -25.89
N ALA A 33 -26.18 3.90 -24.97
CA ALA A 33 -25.14 3.61 -23.98
C ALA A 33 -25.47 2.41 -23.08
N THR A 34 -26.76 2.02 -23.00
CA THR A 34 -27.25 0.81 -22.30
C THR A 34 -27.71 -0.30 -23.25
N GLY A 35 -27.46 -0.13 -24.56
CA GLY A 35 -27.91 -1.03 -25.61
C GLY A 35 -27.02 -2.27 -25.81
N PRO A 36 -27.46 -3.23 -26.64
CA PRO A 36 -26.72 -4.45 -26.95
C PRO A 36 -25.28 -4.22 -27.44
N ALA A 37 -25.00 -3.10 -28.12
CA ALA A 37 -23.66 -2.79 -28.61
C ALA A 37 -22.64 -2.51 -27.49
N ALA A 38 -23.09 -2.06 -26.31
CA ALA A 38 -22.22 -1.79 -25.16
C ALA A 38 -21.81 -3.06 -24.41
N THR A 39 -22.65 -4.11 -24.44
CA THR A 39 -22.44 -5.36 -23.68
C THR A 39 -21.70 -6.44 -24.47
N LEU A 40 -21.80 -6.43 -25.81
CA LEU A 40 -21.15 -7.41 -26.69
C LEU A 40 -19.60 -7.39 -26.62
N PRO A 41 -18.90 -6.24 -26.52
CA PRO A 41 -17.45 -6.21 -26.35
C PRO A 41 -16.99 -6.86 -25.04
N ALA A 42 -17.71 -6.66 -23.94
CA ALA A 42 -17.40 -7.27 -22.64
C ALA A 42 -17.56 -8.80 -22.67
N MET A 43 -18.63 -9.31 -23.29
CA MET A 43 -18.82 -10.75 -23.53
C MET A 43 -17.71 -11.33 -24.43
N SER A 44 -17.34 -10.63 -25.51
CA SER A 44 -16.30 -11.11 -26.43
C SER A 44 -14.91 -11.22 -25.76
N ARG A 45 -14.59 -10.32 -24.81
CA ARG A 45 -13.35 -10.38 -24.01
C ARG A 45 -13.35 -11.57 -23.03
N ARG A 46 -14.47 -11.86 -22.37
CA ARG A 46 -14.63 -13.02 -21.47
C ARG A 46 -14.47 -14.35 -22.20
N VAL A 47 -15.06 -14.47 -23.40
CA VAL A 47 -14.96 -15.69 -24.23
C VAL A 47 -13.54 -15.88 -24.77
N ARG A 48 -12.84 -14.80 -25.17
CA ARG A 48 -11.43 -14.88 -25.59
C ARG A 48 -10.50 -15.35 -24.48
N ARG A 49 -10.63 -14.81 -23.26
CA ARG A 49 -9.82 -15.23 -22.09
C ARG A 49 -10.00 -16.71 -21.73
N ARG A 50 -11.22 -17.26 -21.88
CA ARG A 50 -11.47 -18.70 -21.66
C ARG A 50 -10.89 -19.60 -22.76
N ARG A 51 -10.71 -19.10 -23.99
CA ARG A 51 -10.12 -19.88 -25.09
C ARG A 51 -8.59 -19.97 -25.00
N THR A 52 -7.90 -18.95 -24.47
CA THR A 52 -6.44 -19.00 -24.25
C THR A 52 -6.06 -19.96 -23.12
N VAL A 53 -6.85 -20.02 -22.04
CA VAL A 53 -6.61 -20.96 -20.93
C VAL A 53 -6.78 -22.43 -21.33
N LYS A 54 -7.66 -22.72 -22.31
CA LYS A 54 -7.85 -24.10 -22.82
C LYS A 54 -6.84 -24.54 -23.88
N ALA A 55 -6.06 -23.62 -24.45
CA ALA A 55 -5.04 -23.95 -25.46
C ALA A 55 -3.65 -24.24 -24.88
N GLY A 56 -3.35 -23.79 -23.64
CA GLY A 56 -2.05 -23.99 -22.98
C GLY A 56 -1.89 -25.31 -22.21
N GLY A 57 -2.97 -26.10 -22.04
CA GLY A 57 -2.99 -27.26 -21.14
C GLY A 57 -2.61 -28.62 -21.77
N LEU A 58 -2.27 -28.68 -23.05
CA LEU A 58 -1.97 -29.95 -23.74
C LEU A 58 -0.78 -29.80 -24.70
N GLY A 59 0.43 -29.93 -24.17
CA GLY A 59 1.60 -30.19 -25.00
C GLY A 59 2.93 -29.98 -24.28
N GLY A 60 3.65 -31.07 -23.98
CA GLY A 60 5.09 -30.98 -23.67
C GLY A 60 5.64 -31.96 -22.66
N GLY A 61 5.29 -33.24 -22.75
CA GLY A 61 6.01 -34.29 -22.03
C GLY A 61 7.27 -34.75 -22.78
N ALA A 62 8.34 -34.96 -22.00
CA ALA A 62 9.53 -35.78 -22.25
C ALA A 62 10.60 -35.28 -23.24
N LEU A 63 11.77 -34.91 -22.68
CA LEU A 63 13.05 -35.52 -23.03
C LEU A 63 14.05 -35.38 -21.87
N ALA A 64 14.52 -36.52 -21.38
CA ALA A 64 15.62 -36.63 -20.43
C ALA A 64 16.95 -36.60 -21.20
N LEU A 65 17.93 -35.81 -20.74
CA LEU A 65 19.33 -36.00 -21.08
C LEU A 65 20.23 -35.67 -19.89
N VAL A 66 20.93 -36.71 -19.47
CA VAL A 66 21.95 -36.75 -18.42
C VAL A 66 23.21 -36.04 -18.93
N GLY A 67 23.73 -35.10 -18.15
CA GLY A 67 25.02 -34.44 -18.40
C GLY A 67 25.50 -33.71 -17.16
N ALA A 68 26.30 -34.39 -16.35
CA ALA A 68 26.93 -33.84 -15.16
C ALA A 68 27.98 -32.77 -15.53
N LEU A 69 27.84 -31.57 -14.96
CA LEU A 69 28.93 -30.64 -14.73
C LEU A 69 28.74 -30.00 -13.35
N VAL A 70 29.58 -30.43 -12.44
CA VAL A 70 29.81 -29.85 -11.11
C VAL A 70 30.58 -28.55 -11.32
N LEU A 71 30.01 -27.40 -10.94
CA LEU A 71 30.72 -26.16 -10.58
C LEU A 71 29.73 -25.17 -9.91
N GLY A 72 29.86 -25.05 -8.58
CA GLY A 72 29.63 -23.84 -7.78
C GLY A 72 28.34 -23.03 -7.95
N ALA A 73 27.23 -23.49 -7.39
CA ALA A 73 26.13 -22.60 -7.01
C ALA A 73 26.42 -22.03 -5.61
N ALA A 74 26.91 -20.80 -5.55
CA ALA A 74 26.71 -19.96 -4.38
C ALA A 74 25.22 -19.60 -4.37
N GLN A 75 24.46 -20.23 -3.47
CA GLN A 75 23.11 -19.79 -3.18
C GLN A 75 23.23 -18.42 -2.52
N LEU A 76 22.78 -17.38 -3.23
CA LEU A 76 22.39 -16.13 -2.61
C LEU A 76 21.19 -16.46 -1.72
N ALA A 77 21.48 -16.72 -0.45
CA ALA A 77 20.47 -16.70 0.59
C ALA A 77 19.84 -15.29 0.59
N PRO A 78 18.53 -15.16 0.88
CA PRO A 78 17.95 -13.86 1.20
C PRO A 78 18.80 -13.19 2.30
N PRO A 79 18.93 -11.85 2.31
CA PRO A 79 19.75 -11.16 3.29
C PRO A 79 19.43 -11.70 4.67
N ASP A 80 20.47 -12.14 5.38
CA ASP A 80 20.40 -12.62 6.74
C ASP A 80 19.58 -11.61 7.56
N THR A 81 18.29 -11.91 7.78
CA THR A 81 17.60 -11.42 8.97
C THR A 81 18.48 -11.91 10.10
N SER A 82 19.25 -10.99 10.67
CA SER A 82 20.16 -11.29 11.76
C SER A 82 19.41 -12.17 12.74
N GLU A 83 19.80 -13.45 12.83
CA GLU A 83 19.16 -14.42 13.68
C GLU A 83 19.34 -13.91 15.11
N VAL A 84 18.33 -13.17 15.59
CA VAL A 84 18.37 -12.51 16.89
C VAL A 84 18.60 -13.64 17.89
N PRO A 85 19.71 -13.62 18.66
CA PRO A 85 20.03 -14.72 19.53
C PRO A 85 18.83 -15.03 20.42
N PRO A 86 18.36 -16.29 20.47
CA PRO A 86 17.21 -16.67 21.27
C PRO A 86 17.57 -16.45 22.74
N GLY A 87 17.07 -15.37 23.35
CA GLY A 87 17.36 -15.11 24.75
C GLY A 87 17.19 -13.67 25.25
N SER A 88 17.05 -12.69 24.37
CA SER A 88 16.64 -11.35 24.80
C SER A 88 15.12 -11.38 24.97
N GLY A 89 14.62 -11.75 26.16
CA GLY A 89 13.20 -11.58 26.47
C GLY A 89 12.80 -10.15 26.14
N ALA A 90 11.66 -9.97 25.47
CA ALA A 90 11.13 -8.64 25.21
C ALA A 90 11.12 -7.84 26.54
N PRO A 91 11.55 -6.56 26.53
CA PRO A 91 11.58 -5.77 27.74
C PRO A 91 10.20 -5.81 28.41
N GLU A 92 10.17 -6.16 29.69
CA GLU A 92 8.97 -6.18 30.50
C GLU A 92 8.41 -4.74 30.59
N LEU A 93 7.14 -4.56 30.24
CA LEU A 93 6.45 -3.28 30.37
C LEU A 93 6.34 -2.94 31.87
N ARG A 94 7.02 -1.87 32.28
CA ARG A 94 6.96 -1.37 33.66
C ARG A 94 5.93 -0.25 33.76
N VAL A 95 4.70 -0.63 34.05
CA VAL A 95 3.61 0.31 34.34
C VAL A 95 3.97 1.13 35.57
N GLN A 96 3.79 2.45 35.49
CA GLN A 96 3.92 3.34 36.63
C GLN A 96 2.57 3.46 37.35
N ASP A 97 2.35 2.63 38.36
CA ASP A 97 1.09 2.60 39.12
C ASP A 97 0.69 3.98 39.66
N GLY A 98 -0.58 4.35 39.43
CA GLY A 98 -1.15 5.64 39.82
C GLY A 98 -0.71 6.82 38.96
N TYR A 99 0.10 6.61 37.92
CA TYR A 99 0.43 7.67 36.96
C TYR A 99 -0.82 8.10 36.19
N GLN A 100 -1.04 9.40 36.11
CA GLN A 100 -2.08 10.01 35.29
C GLN A 100 -1.40 10.92 34.27
N PRO A 101 -1.53 10.63 32.96
CA PRO A 101 -1.03 11.53 31.93
C PRO A 101 -1.65 12.94 32.06
N PRO A 102 -0.89 14.02 31.77
CA PRO A 102 -1.38 15.39 31.98
C PRO A 102 -2.71 15.71 31.29
N TRP A 103 -2.97 15.13 30.11
CA TRP A 103 -4.22 15.34 29.37
C TRP A 103 -5.45 14.63 29.97
N LEU A 104 -5.24 13.77 30.97
CA LEU A 104 -6.31 13.13 31.74
C LEU A 104 -6.48 13.78 33.12
N ALA A 105 -5.79 14.89 33.41
CA ALA A 105 -5.90 15.59 34.67
C ALA A 105 -7.36 15.97 34.97
N GLY A 106 -7.84 15.55 36.15
CA GLY A 106 -9.21 15.79 36.58
C GLY A 106 -10.19 14.64 36.27
N THR A 107 -9.74 13.59 35.58
CA THR A 107 -10.43 12.29 35.50
C THR A 107 -9.99 11.36 36.63
N ASP A 108 -10.65 10.22 36.76
CA ASP A 108 -10.27 9.11 37.65
C ASP A 108 -9.38 8.06 36.98
N LEU A 109 -9.06 8.23 35.70
CA LEU A 109 -8.24 7.30 34.92
C LEU A 109 -6.77 7.39 35.35
N THR A 110 -6.21 6.26 35.77
CA THR A 110 -4.81 6.13 36.17
C THR A 110 -4.22 4.81 35.69
N CYS A 111 -2.93 4.79 35.44
CA CYS A 111 -2.17 3.60 35.07
C CYS A 111 -2.11 2.61 36.25
N GLY A 112 -2.19 1.31 35.96
CA GLY A 112 -2.22 0.25 36.98
C GLY A 112 -3.53 0.15 37.75
N MET A 113 -4.55 0.96 37.44
CA MET A 113 -5.87 0.79 38.06
C MET A 113 -6.50 -0.54 37.61
N PRO A 114 -7.33 -1.18 38.45
CA PRO A 114 -8.09 -2.36 38.03
C PRO A 114 -8.98 -2.03 36.83
N ALA A 115 -8.95 -2.86 35.79
CA ALA A 115 -9.81 -2.71 34.61
C ALA A 115 -11.31 -2.78 34.96
N ALA A 116 -11.66 -3.42 36.08
CA ALA A 116 -13.02 -3.44 36.61
C ALA A 116 -13.48 -2.09 37.16
N ASP A 117 -12.55 -1.19 37.48
CA ASP A 117 -12.84 0.18 37.96
C ASP A 117 -13.01 1.16 36.79
N LEU A 118 -12.81 0.73 35.53
CA LEU A 118 -13.15 1.52 34.33
C LEU A 118 -14.66 1.57 34.15
N GLU A 119 -15.29 2.56 34.77
CA GLU A 119 -16.75 2.75 34.75
C GLU A 119 -17.17 4.00 33.97
N THR A 120 -18.39 3.97 33.44
CA THR A 120 -19.01 5.16 32.85
C THR A 120 -19.50 6.09 33.96
N THR A 121 -18.88 7.25 34.09
CA THR A 121 -19.26 8.28 35.07
C THR A 121 -20.12 9.40 34.45
N ALA A 122 -20.15 9.51 33.12
CA ALA A 122 -20.93 10.55 32.42
C ALA A 122 -22.43 10.16 32.29
N PRO A 123 -23.36 10.86 32.97
CA PRO A 123 -24.76 10.45 32.98
C PRO A 123 -25.44 10.52 31.60
N GLY A 124 -26.15 9.45 31.23
CA GLY A 124 -26.91 9.36 29.99
C GLY A 124 -26.09 8.93 28.77
N TRP A 125 -24.77 9.06 28.84
CA TRP A 125 -23.86 8.61 27.80
C TRP A 125 -23.72 7.08 27.81
N SER A 126 -23.45 6.52 26.64
CA SER A 126 -22.98 5.14 26.48
C SER A 126 -22.21 5.02 25.17
N VAL A 127 -21.22 4.13 25.12
CA VAL A 127 -20.43 3.85 23.92
C VAL A 127 -20.42 2.35 23.65
N ALA A 128 -20.47 1.96 22.37
CA ALA A 128 -20.43 0.58 21.93
C ALA A 128 -19.48 0.46 20.74
N VAL A 129 -18.70 -0.62 20.71
CA VAL A 129 -17.83 -0.95 19.57
C VAL A 129 -18.69 -1.28 18.35
N ALA A 130 -18.26 -0.80 17.19
CA ALA A 130 -19.01 -0.83 15.94
C ALA A 130 -18.19 -1.34 14.74
N GLY A 131 -17.23 -2.24 14.97
CA GLY A 131 -16.39 -2.79 13.91
C GLY A 131 -15.26 -3.66 14.47
N ASP A 132 -14.33 -4.01 13.59
CA ASP A 132 -13.09 -4.69 13.99
C ASP A 132 -12.02 -3.68 14.38
N LEU A 133 -11.12 -4.09 15.26
CA LEU A 133 -9.87 -3.39 15.53
C LEU A 133 -8.95 -3.55 14.32
N TYR A 134 -8.35 -2.46 13.85
CA TYR A 134 -7.33 -2.51 12.81
C TYR A 134 -6.01 -1.93 13.30
N THR A 135 -4.93 -2.50 12.79
CA THR A 135 -3.58 -1.97 12.91
C THR A 135 -3.32 -1.04 11.74
N ARG A 136 -2.85 0.17 12.02
CA ARG A 136 -2.40 1.13 11.01
C ARG A 136 -0.90 1.31 11.13
N THR A 137 -0.17 0.92 10.09
CA THR A 137 1.27 1.10 9.97
C THR A 137 1.52 2.26 8.99
N ALA A 138 2.22 3.29 9.44
CA ALA A 138 2.68 4.37 8.60
C ALA A 138 4.19 4.46 8.67
N GLU A 139 4.86 4.80 7.57
CA GLU A 139 6.32 4.99 7.53
C GLU A 139 6.71 6.47 7.33
N PRO A 140 6.30 7.39 8.23
CA PRO A 140 6.71 8.78 8.11
C PRO A 140 8.22 8.90 8.30
N GLY A 141 8.94 9.34 7.27
CA GLY A 141 10.39 9.56 7.35
C GLY A 141 11.22 8.29 7.58
N GLY A 142 10.74 7.14 7.11
CA GLY A 142 11.52 5.88 7.08
C GLY A 142 11.50 5.05 8.36
N SER A 143 10.72 5.43 9.38
CA SER A 143 10.46 4.58 10.54
C SER A 143 8.98 4.18 10.59
N ALA A 144 8.71 2.88 10.62
CA ALA A 144 7.36 2.36 10.74
C ALA A 144 6.79 2.66 12.13
N ALA A 145 5.80 3.54 12.19
CA ALA A 145 4.96 3.79 13.36
C ALA A 145 3.66 2.99 13.23
N ARG A 146 3.37 2.17 14.24
CA ARG A 146 2.09 1.45 14.36
C ARG A 146 1.10 2.29 15.16
N SER A 147 -0.18 2.13 14.90
CA SER A 147 -1.28 2.70 15.65
C SER A 147 -2.48 1.78 15.52
N TRP A 148 -3.50 1.99 16.32
CA TRP A 148 -4.72 1.18 16.27
C TRP A 148 -5.95 2.06 16.17
N GLY A 149 -6.94 1.59 15.42
CA GLY A 149 -8.24 2.23 15.29
C GLY A 149 -9.36 1.25 15.53
N LEU A 150 -10.44 1.71 16.14
CA LEU A 150 -11.67 0.94 16.35
C LEU A 150 -12.88 1.84 16.17
N ALA A 151 -13.81 1.43 15.32
CA ALA A 151 -15.08 2.13 15.18
C ALA A 151 -15.92 2.02 16.45
N ALA A 152 -16.55 3.12 16.85
CA ALA A 152 -17.46 3.18 17.98
C ALA A 152 -18.72 3.98 17.64
N THR A 153 -19.85 3.59 18.23
CA THR A 153 -21.08 4.38 18.26
C THR A 153 -21.34 4.85 19.67
N TYR A 154 -21.96 6.02 19.81
CA TYR A 154 -22.33 6.56 21.10
C TYR A 154 -23.80 6.97 21.13
N ARG A 155 -24.38 6.90 22.33
CA ARG A 155 -25.62 7.57 22.66
C ARG A 155 -25.26 8.81 23.47
N GLU A 156 -25.57 9.97 22.91
CA GLU A 156 -25.29 11.25 23.56
C GLU A 156 -26.11 11.42 24.85
N GLY A 157 -25.43 11.89 25.90
CA GLY A 157 -26.03 12.37 27.14
C GLY A 157 -25.97 13.89 27.23
N ALA A 158 -25.95 14.44 28.45
CA ALA A 158 -25.71 15.87 28.64
C ALA A 158 -24.23 16.20 28.39
N GLY A 159 -23.95 17.28 27.66
CA GLY A 159 -22.58 17.72 27.35
C GLY A 159 -22.24 17.61 25.86
N SER A 160 -20.96 17.64 25.53
CA SER A 160 -20.44 17.40 24.18
C SER A 160 -19.18 16.53 24.21
N LEU A 161 -18.93 15.83 23.12
CA LEU A 161 -17.70 15.07 22.88
C LEU A 161 -16.82 15.88 21.94
N GLU A 162 -15.92 16.70 22.50
CA GLU A 162 -15.04 17.58 21.72
C GLU A 162 -13.76 16.87 21.25
N THR A 163 -13.38 15.78 21.92
CA THR A 163 -12.16 15.01 21.68
C THR A 163 -12.48 13.62 21.14
N ALA A 164 -11.59 13.11 20.30
CA ALA A 164 -11.67 11.74 19.81
C ALA A 164 -11.60 10.73 20.98
N PRO A 165 -12.40 9.66 20.96
CA PRO A 165 -12.23 8.56 21.90
C PRO A 165 -10.83 7.93 21.80
N VAL A 166 -10.37 7.34 22.89
CA VAL A 166 -9.09 6.61 22.96
C VAL A 166 -9.33 5.12 23.19
N LEU A 167 -8.36 4.30 22.78
CA LEU A 167 -8.28 2.90 23.12
C LEU A 167 -7.51 2.75 24.44
N VAL A 168 -8.17 2.20 25.46
CA VAL A 168 -7.55 1.86 26.74
C VAL A 168 -7.28 0.36 26.76
N TRP A 169 -6.02 -0.01 27.01
CA TRP A 169 -5.58 -1.39 27.03
C TRP A 169 -5.40 -1.86 28.47
N SER A 170 -5.85 -3.07 28.73
CA SER A 170 -5.65 -3.74 30.00
C SER A 170 -5.12 -5.16 29.81
N GLN A 171 -4.26 -5.58 30.72
CA GLN A 171 -3.65 -6.90 30.75
C GLN A 171 -3.70 -7.43 32.18
N ASP A 172 -4.04 -8.71 32.34
CA ASP A 172 -4.19 -9.35 33.64
C ASP A 172 -5.13 -8.61 34.63
N GLY A 173 -6.10 -7.86 34.09
CA GLY A 173 -7.08 -7.10 34.86
C GLY A 173 -6.61 -5.73 35.33
N GLU A 174 -5.47 -5.23 34.86
CA GLU A 174 -4.92 -3.90 35.16
C GLU A 174 -4.78 -3.06 33.89
N VAL A 175 -4.96 -1.74 34.01
CA VAL A 175 -4.78 -0.80 32.90
C VAL A 175 -3.30 -0.57 32.63
N VAL A 176 -2.87 -0.87 31.41
CA VAL A 176 -1.47 -0.81 30.97
C VAL A 176 -1.21 0.22 29.87
N ASP A 177 -2.26 0.82 29.30
CA ASP A 177 -2.18 1.97 28.39
C ASP A 177 -3.49 2.76 28.44
N LEU A 178 -3.40 4.10 28.44
CA LEU A 178 -4.56 5.01 28.47
C LEU A 178 -4.80 5.69 27.11
N GLY A 179 -4.07 5.30 26.08
CA GLY A 179 -4.16 5.86 24.73
C GLY A 179 -3.48 7.23 24.60
N PRO A 180 -3.33 7.75 23.37
CA PRO A 180 -2.58 8.97 23.09
C PRO A 180 -3.31 10.23 23.61
N SER A 181 -2.59 11.35 23.66
CA SER A 181 -3.21 12.66 23.91
C SER A 181 -4.16 13.03 22.76
N VAL A 182 -5.42 13.33 23.10
CA VAL A 182 -6.50 13.67 22.15
C VAL A 182 -7.04 15.09 22.33
N GLU A 183 -6.41 15.94 23.15
CA GLU A 183 -6.91 17.29 23.48
C GLU A 183 -7.14 18.19 22.27
N ARG A 184 -6.53 17.87 21.12
CA ARG A 184 -6.66 18.62 19.86
C ARG A 184 -7.27 17.81 18.72
N SER A 185 -7.53 16.53 18.96
CA SER A 185 -8.04 15.61 17.95
C SER A 185 -9.55 15.62 18.03
N ARG A 186 -10.20 16.14 16.98
CA ARG A 186 -11.65 16.02 16.85
C ARG A 186 -12.02 14.55 16.56
N PRO A 187 -13.20 14.08 16.97
CA PRO A 187 -13.71 12.80 16.50
C PRO A 187 -13.66 12.74 14.97
N ALA A 188 -13.01 11.71 14.45
CA ALA A 188 -12.93 11.42 13.03
C ALA A 188 -13.80 10.21 12.69
N GLU A 189 -14.19 10.08 11.42
CA GLU A 189 -14.83 8.85 10.94
C GLU A 189 -13.81 7.71 10.88
N PRO A 190 -14.18 6.49 11.28
CA PRO A 190 -13.25 5.36 11.31
C PRO A 190 -12.81 4.92 9.91
N LEU A 191 -11.56 4.46 9.78
CA LEU A 191 -11.03 3.93 8.51
C LEU A 191 -11.59 2.52 8.20
N LEU A 192 -12.04 1.79 9.22
CA LEU A 192 -12.70 0.50 9.06
C LEU A 192 -13.99 0.46 9.88
N GLY A 193 -15.09 0.04 9.23
CA GLY A 193 -16.38 -0.13 9.90
C GLY A 193 -17.09 1.20 10.09
N GLY A 194 -17.42 1.84 8.97
CA GLY A 194 -18.15 3.10 8.93
C GLY A 194 -19.62 2.90 8.56
N GLY A 195 -20.50 3.42 9.42
CA GLY A 195 -21.90 3.73 9.15
C GLY A 195 -22.23 5.11 9.71
N ASP A 196 -23.34 5.70 9.32
CA ASP A 196 -23.72 7.04 9.80
C ASP A 196 -23.68 7.12 11.33
N GLY A 197 -22.86 8.03 11.87
CA GLY A 197 -22.73 8.27 13.32
C GLY A 197 -21.68 7.43 14.05
N THR A 198 -20.79 6.72 13.33
CA THR A 198 -19.60 6.10 13.95
C THR A 198 -18.43 7.06 14.07
N VAL A 199 -17.66 6.95 15.15
CA VAL A 199 -16.40 7.68 15.37
C VAL A 199 -15.25 6.71 15.63
N GLU A 200 -14.04 7.12 15.23
CA GLU A 200 -12.83 6.35 15.48
C GLU A 200 -12.34 6.56 16.92
N ALA A 201 -12.09 5.45 17.61
CA ALA A 201 -11.27 5.43 18.82
C ALA A 201 -9.83 5.07 18.45
N VAL A 202 -8.85 5.84 18.95
CA VAL A 202 -7.45 5.73 18.54
C VAL A 202 -6.53 5.20 19.64
N GLY A 203 -5.55 4.38 19.27
CA GLY A 203 -4.48 3.88 20.13
C GLY A 203 -3.10 4.14 19.51
N GLY A 204 -2.11 4.45 20.34
CA GLY A 204 -0.72 4.71 19.92
C GLY A 204 0.18 3.52 20.20
N PRO A 205 1.33 3.38 19.51
CA PRO A 205 2.19 2.18 19.58
C PRO A 205 2.90 2.00 20.92
N ALA A 206 3.05 3.09 21.68
CA ALA A 206 3.73 3.14 22.94
C ALA A 206 2.73 3.34 24.07
N SER A 207 2.95 2.64 25.19
CA SER A 207 2.13 2.75 26.39
C SER A 207 2.33 4.12 27.04
N THR A 208 1.22 4.82 27.28
CA THR A 208 1.22 6.05 28.06
C THR A 208 1.40 5.83 29.56
N CYS A 209 1.46 4.56 29.98
CA CYS A 209 1.68 4.16 31.36
C CYS A 209 3.13 3.83 31.68
N ALA A 210 4.03 3.93 30.71
CA ALA A 210 5.47 3.76 30.88
C ALA A 210 6.24 4.91 30.19
N PRO A 211 6.07 6.16 30.64
CA PRO A 211 6.75 7.31 30.05
C PRO A 211 8.28 7.20 30.21
N SER A 212 9.02 7.58 29.17
CA SER A 212 10.49 7.61 29.20
C SER A 212 11.01 8.90 29.85
N THR A 213 10.22 9.97 29.84
CA THR A 213 10.50 11.25 30.51
C THR A 213 9.35 11.69 31.41
N SER A 214 9.66 12.48 32.43
CA SER A 214 8.67 13.04 33.36
C SER A 214 8.48 14.54 33.11
N GLY A 215 7.24 15.05 33.12
CA GLY A 215 6.97 16.47 32.97
C GLY A 215 5.56 16.74 32.46
N ASP A 216 5.33 17.96 31.97
CA ASP A 216 4.06 18.38 31.36
C ASP A 216 3.88 17.83 29.94
N ASP A 217 4.99 17.41 29.30
CA ASP A 217 5.03 16.82 27.96
C ASP A 217 5.91 15.55 28.00
N PRO A 218 5.41 14.48 28.62
CA PRO A 218 6.13 13.21 28.74
C PRO A 218 6.30 12.53 27.37
N ASP A 219 7.48 11.97 27.13
CA ASP A 219 7.75 11.13 25.97
C ASP A 219 7.32 9.69 26.26
N PHE A 220 6.72 9.04 25.26
CA PHE A 220 6.26 7.65 25.35
C PHE A 220 6.93 6.83 24.25
N GLU A 221 7.91 6.02 24.64
CA GLU A 221 8.69 5.20 23.71
C GLU A 221 8.55 3.70 23.98
N THR A 222 7.96 3.31 25.11
CA THR A 222 7.86 1.91 25.53
C THR A 222 6.71 1.22 24.79
N PRO A 223 6.98 0.30 23.84
CA PRO A 223 5.91 -0.39 23.11
C PRO A 223 5.10 -1.32 24.02
N LEU A 224 3.84 -1.57 23.65
CA LEU A 224 3.08 -2.66 24.25
C LEU A 224 3.73 -4.01 23.89
N PRO A 225 4.02 -4.88 24.87
CA PRO A 225 4.61 -6.19 24.59
C PRO A 225 3.60 -7.10 23.87
N ALA A 226 4.09 -8.19 23.28
CA ALA A 226 3.18 -9.22 22.75
C ALA A 226 2.42 -9.90 23.91
N GLY A 227 1.14 -10.19 23.71
CA GLY A 227 0.30 -10.80 24.74
C GLY A 227 -1.19 -10.69 24.48
N GLU A 228 -1.97 -11.14 25.47
CA GLU A 228 -3.42 -11.02 25.49
C GLU A 228 -3.83 -9.75 26.23
N TYR A 229 -4.79 -9.03 25.66
CA TYR A 229 -5.30 -7.76 26.15
C TYR A 229 -6.83 -7.72 26.13
N GLU A 230 -7.37 -6.89 27.01
CA GLU A 230 -8.73 -6.36 26.90
C GLU A 230 -8.64 -4.88 26.52
N VAL A 231 -9.19 -4.54 25.36
CA VAL A 231 -9.22 -3.18 24.81
C VAL A 231 -10.63 -2.62 24.95
N ARG A 232 -10.74 -1.39 25.47
CA ARG A 232 -12.01 -0.67 25.62
C ARG A 232 -11.92 0.67 24.90
N VAL A 233 -13.03 1.11 24.33
CA VAL A 233 -13.19 2.49 23.87
C VAL A 233 -13.54 3.35 25.07
N VAL A 234 -12.77 4.41 25.30
CA VAL A 234 -13.04 5.40 26.35
C VAL A 234 -13.23 6.78 25.72
N ALA A 235 -14.38 7.38 25.96
CA ALA A 235 -14.71 8.73 25.55
C ALA A 235 -14.81 9.66 26.77
N LEU A 236 -14.47 10.93 26.57
CA LEU A 236 -14.33 11.94 27.64
C LEU A 236 -15.26 13.13 27.40
N PRO A 237 -16.60 12.97 27.49
CA PRO A 237 -17.52 14.08 27.28
C PRO A 237 -17.39 15.13 28.39
N GLU A 238 -17.55 16.39 28.01
CA GLU A 238 -17.55 17.52 28.94
C GLU A 238 -18.97 17.98 29.26
N SER A 239 -19.28 18.15 30.55
CA SER A 239 -20.57 18.70 31.00
C SER A 239 -20.36 19.62 32.21
N GLU A 240 -20.81 20.87 32.10
CA GLU A 240 -20.71 21.88 33.17
C GLU A 240 -19.27 22.09 33.69
N GLY A 241 -18.28 22.01 32.80
CA GLY A 241 -16.86 22.17 33.15
C GLY A 241 -16.27 20.99 33.91
N ARG A 242 -16.92 19.82 33.87
CA ARG A 242 -16.39 18.55 34.37
C ARG A 242 -16.31 17.53 33.24
N THR A 243 -15.18 16.86 33.15
CA THR A 243 -14.97 15.73 32.24
C THR A 243 -15.52 14.46 32.88
N GLY A 244 -16.43 13.79 32.19
CA GLY A 244 -16.88 12.45 32.57
C GLY A 244 -16.19 11.38 31.72
N THR A 245 -16.34 10.12 32.12
CA THR A 245 -15.85 8.95 31.38
C THR A 245 -17.02 8.15 30.82
N VAL A 246 -16.86 7.62 29.62
CA VAL A 246 -17.79 6.67 28.99
C VAL A 246 -16.97 5.51 28.46
N VAL A 247 -17.30 4.29 28.88
CA VAL A 247 -16.47 3.10 28.65
C VAL A 247 -17.30 2.04 27.93
N SER A 248 -16.74 1.46 26.86
CA SER A 248 -17.39 0.35 26.14
C SER A 248 -17.23 -0.98 26.88
N ASP A 249 -17.95 -2.00 26.41
CA ASP A 249 -17.57 -3.38 26.68
C ASP A 249 -16.16 -3.67 26.16
N ALA A 250 -15.48 -4.63 26.78
CA ALA A 250 -14.13 -5.04 26.42
C ALA A 250 -14.10 -5.89 25.15
N VAL A 251 -13.16 -5.60 24.27
CA VAL A 251 -12.77 -6.43 23.13
C VAL A 251 -11.49 -7.17 23.50
N ARG A 252 -11.49 -8.50 23.38
CA ARG A 252 -10.25 -9.27 23.55
C ARG A 252 -9.37 -9.09 22.33
N VAL A 253 -8.09 -8.87 22.56
CA VAL A 253 -7.11 -8.61 21.52
C VAL A 253 -5.84 -9.37 21.85
N ARG A 254 -5.35 -10.18 20.91
CA ARG A 254 -3.99 -10.69 20.97
C ARG A 254 -3.09 -9.75 20.17
N LEU A 255 -2.00 -9.30 20.78
CA LEU A 255 -0.99 -8.49 20.12
C LEU A 255 0.27 -9.33 19.90
N ASP A 256 0.78 -9.36 18.68
CA ASP A 256 2.05 -10.02 18.34
C ASP A 256 2.85 -9.24 17.27
N VAL A 257 3.82 -9.89 16.64
CA VAL A 257 4.72 -9.24 15.67
C VAL A 257 3.97 -8.73 14.43
N ASP A 258 2.89 -9.43 14.06
CA ASP A 258 2.09 -9.18 12.86
C ASP A 258 1.02 -8.10 13.09
N GLY A 259 0.68 -7.84 14.35
CA GLY A 259 -0.23 -6.76 14.74
C GLY A 259 -1.26 -7.21 15.76
N ALA A 260 -2.39 -6.51 15.79
CA ALA A 260 -3.51 -6.83 16.66
C ALA A 260 -4.47 -7.82 15.98
N HIS A 261 -4.86 -8.86 16.73
CA HIS A 261 -5.77 -9.92 16.31
C HIS A 261 -6.98 -9.94 17.23
N VAL A 262 -8.18 -9.96 16.66
CA VAL A 262 -9.44 -10.03 17.41
C VAL A 262 -10.02 -11.42 17.29
N PRO A 263 -10.29 -12.15 18.40
CA PRO A 263 -10.94 -13.45 18.33
C PRO A 263 -12.32 -13.34 17.67
N GLY A 264 -12.59 -14.21 16.71
CA GLY A 264 -13.80 -14.17 15.90
C GLY A 264 -14.24 -15.54 15.41
N THR A 265 -15.47 -15.63 14.91
CA THR A 265 -15.90 -16.85 14.20
C THR A 265 -15.35 -16.81 12.78
N PRO A 266 -14.63 -17.84 12.32
CA PRO A 266 -14.17 -17.93 10.94
C PRO A 266 -15.31 -17.76 9.95
N ARG A 267 -15.14 -16.86 8.99
CA ARG A 267 -16.08 -16.63 7.89
C ARG A 267 -15.56 -17.34 6.64
N THR A 268 -16.38 -18.18 6.05
CA THR A 268 -16.05 -18.92 4.83
C THR A 268 -16.83 -18.36 3.65
N ALA A 269 -16.22 -17.43 2.90
CA ALA A 269 -16.68 -17.06 1.57
C ALA A 269 -15.87 -17.81 0.51
N GLY A 270 -16.49 -18.06 -0.65
CA GLY A 270 -15.78 -18.40 -1.87
C GLY A 270 -15.85 -17.23 -2.86
N PRO A 271 -14.89 -17.09 -3.78
CA PRO A 271 -13.60 -17.80 -3.89
C PRO A 271 -12.55 -17.28 -2.91
N ARG A 272 -11.59 -18.15 -2.54
CA ARG A 272 -10.37 -17.74 -1.84
C ARG A 272 -9.45 -17.07 -2.85
N PHE A 273 -8.93 -15.90 -2.49
CA PHE A 273 -7.86 -15.24 -3.22
C PHE A 273 -6.62 -15.15 -2.32
N GLU A 274 -5.44 -15.22 -2.94
CA GLU A 274 -4.18 -14.92 -2.29
C GLU A 274 -3.99 -13.40 -2.25
N LEU A 275 -3.47 -12.88 -1.15
CA LEU A 275 -3.18 -11.45 -1.03
C LEU A 275 -2.00 -11.14 -1.95
N PRO A 276 -2.15 -10.25 -2.95
CA PRO A 276 -1.06 -9.90 -3.85
C PRO A 276 0.13 -9.31 -3.06
N GLU A 277 1.37 -9.49 -3.49
CA GLU A 277 2.50 -8.79 -2.85
C GLU A 277 2.36 -7.26 -3.00
N PRO A 278 2.94 -6.45 -2.10
CA PRO A 278 3.02 -5.00 -2.29
C PRO A 278 3.72 -4.66 -3.62
N VAL A 279 3.16 -3.71 -4.36
CA VAL A 279 3.73 -3.25 -5.63
C VAL A 279 4.54 -1.97 -5.43
N ALA A 280 5.59 -1.78 -6.24
CA ALA A 280 6.37 -0.55 -6.20
C ALA A 280 5.50 0.69 -6.46
N GLY A 281 5.66 1.72 -5.64
CA GLY A 281 4.87 2.95 -5.72
C GLY A 281 3.47 2.87 -5.11
N GLN A 282 3.09 1.74 -4.49
CA GLN A 282 1.86 1.64 -3.71
C GLN A 282 1.86 2.70 -2.59
N VAL A 283 0.81 3.51 -2.55
CA VAL A 283 0.67 4.62 -1.59
C VAL A 283 -0.06 4.17 -0.33
N ALA A 284 -1.08 3.34 -0.48
CA ALA A 284 -1.79 2.75 0.66
C ALA A 284 -2.30 1.36 0.33
N ARG A 285 -2.39 0.51 1.35
CA ARG A 285 -2.83 -0.87 1.26
C ARG A 285 -3.66 -1.24 2.46
N PHE A 286 -4.83 -1.80 2.25
CA PHE A 286 -5.68 -2.34 3.31
C PHE A 286 -5.86 -3.84 3.13
N GLU A 287 -5.75 -4.57 4.23
CA GLU A 287 -6.03 -6.00 4.31
C GLU A 287 -6.98 -6.30 5.46
N LEU A 288 -7.95 -7.17 5.21
CA LEU A 288 -8.81 -7.77 6.23
C LEU A 288 -8.84 -9.27 6.00
N ASP A 289 -8.62 -10.04 7.05
CA ASP A 289 -8.80 -11.49 7.06
C ASP A 289 -9.66 -11.91 8.25
N ARG A 290 -10.86 -12.41 7.95
CA ARG A 290 -11.79 -13.01 8.92
C ARG A 290 -11.97 -14.51 8.67
N THR A 291 -11.06 -15.14 7.91
CA THR A 291 -11.19 -16.56 7.51
C THR A 291 -10.69 -17.54 8.58
N THR A 292 -10.03 -17.03 9.60
CA THR A 292 -9.51 -17.73 10.78
C THR A 292 -10.35 -17.39 12.02
N ASP A 293 -10.01 -18.01 13.15
CA ASP A 293 -10.56 -17.69 14.48
C ASP A 293 -9.96 -16.41 15.08
N GLU A 294 -9.00 -15.80 14.39
CA GLU A 294 -8.29 -14.59 14.79
C GLU A 294 -8.32 -13.62 13.63
N HIS A 295 -9.22 -12.65 13.71
CA HIS A 295 -9.47 -11.68 12.66
C HIS A 295 -8.36 -10.63 12.68
N THR A 296 -7.83 -10.31 11.50
CA THR A 296 -6.81 -9.28 11.32
C THR A 296 -7.29 -8.22 10.37
N ALA A 297 -6.99 -6.96 10.68
CA ALA A 297 -7.18 -5.84 9.79
C ALA A 297 -5.95 -4.93 9.84
N THR A 298 -5.37 -4.65 8.68
CA THR A 298 -4.12 -3.89 8.57
C THR A 298 -4.23 -2.85 7.47
N LEU A 299 -3.97 -1.60 7.81
CA LEU A 299 -3.74 -0.51 6.88
C LEU A 299 -2.26 -0.17 6.87
N THR A 300 -1.58 -0.41 5.75
CA THR A 300 -0.20 0.03 5.53
C THR A 300 -0.20 1.25 4.64
N ARG A 301 0.43 2.31 5.11
CA ARG A 301 0.64 3.55 4.36
C ARG A 301 2.10 3.66 3.93
N GLY A 302 2.30 3.82 2.63
CA GLY A 302 3.58 4.09 2.01
C GLY A 302 3.91 5.58 1.94
N SER A 303 4.61 5.96 0.87
CA SER A 303 5.06 7.33 0.62
C SER A 303 3.91 8.31 0.32
N THR A 304 4.27 9.57 0.15
CA THR A 304 3.37 10.65 -0.21
C THR A 304 2.70 10.43 -1.58
N LEU A 305 1.54 11.06 -1.78
CA LEU A 305 0.83 11.04 -3.06
C LEU A 305 1.73 11.47 -4.23
N PRO A 306 1.93 10.62 -5.25
CA PRO A 306 2.63 11.01 -6.46
C PRO A 306 1.74 11.90 -7.34
N THR A 307 2.34 12.58 -8.31
CA THR A 307 1.63 13.37 -9.32
C THR A 307 1.06 12.53 -10.47
N THR A 308 1.30 11.22 -10.46
CA THR A 308 0.82 10.30 -11.50
C THR A 308 -0.67 10.00 -11.31
N PRO A 309 -1.41 9.68 -12.39
CA PRO A 309 -2.76 9.14 -12.26
C PRO A 309 -2.76 7.93 -11.31
N MET A 310 -3.74 7.88 -10.43
CA MET A 310 -3.85 6.83 -9.43
C MET A 310 -5.09 6.00 -9.66
N ARG A 311 -5.08 4.77 -9.15
CA ARG A 311 -6.23 3.88 -9.14
C ARG A 311 -6.38 3.21 -7.79
N VAL A 312 -7.61 2.80 -7.53
CA VAL A 312 -7.93 1.85 -6.46
C VAL A 312 -8.12 0.49 -7.12
N LEU A 313 -7.39 -0.52 -6.67
CA LEU A 313 -7.67 -1.93 -6.93
C LEU A 313 -8.21 -2.57 -5.65
N ALA A 314 -9.18 -3.46 -5.77
CA ALA A 314 -9.63 -4.23 -4.63
C ALA A 314 -10.12 -5.63 -5.03
N VAL A 315 -10.04 -6.53 -4.06
CA VAL A 315 -10.68 -7.84 -4.07
C VAL A 315 -11.43 -7.98 -2.75
N CYS A 316 -12.72 -8.26 -2.82
CA CYS A 316 -13.55 -8.54 -1.65
C CYS A 316 -14.21 -9.90 -1.83
N ALA A 317 -14.22 -10.73 -0.79
CA ALA A 317 -14.96 -11.99 -0.77
C ALA A 317 -15.97 -11.98 0.39
N SER A 318 -17.25 -12.10 0.06
CA SER A 318 -18.36 -12.13 1.02
C SER A 318 -19.22 -13.40 0.87
N THR A 319 -19.95 -13.74 1.93
CA THR A 319 -20.99 -14.77 1.89
C THR A 319 -22.15 -14.39 0.95
N ASP A 320 -22.36 -13.10 0.69
CA ASP A 320 -23.22 -12.58 -0.38
C ASP A 320 -22.36 -11.91 -1.47
N PRO A 321 -22.22 -12.50 -2.67
CA PRO A 321 -21.40 -11.92 -3.74
C PRO A 321 -21.95 -10.60 -4.31
N GLU A 322 -23.21 -10.26 -4.03
CA GLU A 322 -23.81 -8.98 -4.41
C GLU A 322 -23.50 -7.86 -3.39
N ASP A 323 -22.86 -8.21 -2.26
CA ASP A 323 -22.36 -7.20 -1.33
C ASP A 323 -21.38 -6.26 -2.03
N LEU A 324 -21.44 -5.01 -1.62
CA LEU A 324 -20.63 -3.94 -2.16
C LEU A 324 -19.68 -3.46 -1.08
N LEU A 325 -18.42 -3.25 -1.46
CA LEU A 325 -17.40 -2.63 -0.64
C LEU A 325 -17.15 -1.21 -1.15
N PRO A 326 -17.72 -0.18 -0.51
CA PRO A 326 -17.30 1.20 -0.72
C PRO A 326 -15.86 1.39 -0.27
N VAL A 327 -15.08 2.07 -1.10
CA VAL A 327 -13.69 2.44 -0.82
C VAL A 327 -13.55 3.94 -1.01
N GLU A 328 -13.06 4.63 0.00
CA GLU A 328 -12.77 6.05 -0.06
C GLU A 328 -11.28 6.28 0.19
N VAL A 329 -10.68 7.15 -0.61
CA VAL A 329 -9.33 7.67 -0.40
C VAL A 329 -9.49 8.99 0.34
N VAL A 330 -8.97 9.07 1.55
CA VAL A 330 -9.12 10.23 2.42
C VAL A 330 -7.77 10.87 2.74
N ARG A 331 -7.76 12.19 2.86
CA ARG A 331 -6.59 12.93 3.38
C ARG A 331 -6.39 12.58 4.85
N ALA A 332 -5.21 12.11 5.20
CA ALA A 332 -4.94 11.66 6.56
C ALA A 332 -5.03 12.78 7.61
N SER A 333 -4.80 14.04 7.22
CA SER A 333 -4.80 15.16 8.17
C SER A 333 -6.19 15.72 8.45
N THR A 334 -7.10 15.68 7.46
CA THR A 334 -8.43 16.28 7.56
C THR A 334 -9.57 15.26 7.57
N GLY A 335 -9.34 14.04 7.06
CA GLY A 335 -10.39 13.07 6.77
C GLY A 335 -11.19 13.36 5.50
N ASP A 336 -10.83 14.40 4.72
CA ASP A 336 -11.56 14.76 3.51
C ASP A 336 -11.43 13.66 2.44
N VAL A 337 -12.55 13.25 1.86
CA VAL A 337 -12.59 12.31 0.74
C VAL A 337 -12.07 13.01 -0.53
N ILE A 338 -10.98 12.50 -1.09
CA ILE A 338 -10.38 12.99 -2.35
C ILE A 338 -10.66 12.06 -3.52
N GLY A 339 -11.13 10.85 -3.26
CA GLY A 339 -11.63 9.95 -4.29
C GLY A 339 -12.44 8.81 -3.67
N ALA A 340 -13.32 8.23 -4.45
CA ALA A 340 -14.18 7.14 -4.00
C ALA A 340 -14.43 6.14 -5.13
N GLY A 341 -14.62 4.89 -4.75
CA GLY A 341 -14.92 3.78 -5.63
C GLY A 341 -15.74 2.72 -4.90
N GLN A 342 -16.10 1.67 -5.64
CA GLN A 342 -16.87 0.57 -5.08
C GLN A 342 -16.51 -0.73 -5.81
N VAL A 343 -16.39 -1.82 -5.07
CA VAL A 343 -16.09 -3.15 -5.61
C VAL A 343 -17.11 -4.17 -5.11
N THR A 344 -17.47 -5.12 -5.97
CA THR A 344 -18.33 -6.26 -5.59
C THR A 344 -17.55 -7.27 -4.76
N CYS A 345 -18.20 -7.91 -3.80
CA CYS A 345 -17.59 -8.91 -2.94
C CYS A 345 -17.69 -10.35 -3.48
N ASP A 346 -17.52 -10.50 -4.80
CA ASP A 346 -17.61 -11.76 -5.53
C ASP A 346 -16.26 -12.53 -5.64
N GLY A 347 -15.23 -12.01 -4.97
CA GLY A 347 -13.87 -12.56 -4.91
C GLY A 347 -13.05 -12.38 -6.18
N HIS A 348 -13.47 -11.50 -7.10
CA HIS A 348 -12.67 -11.10 -8.25
C HIS A 348 -12.07 -9.71 -8.04
N GLU A 349 -10.91 -9.49 -8.63
CA GLU A 349 -10.30 -8.17 -8.67
C GLU A 349 -11.14 -7.22 -9.51
N ALA A 350 -11.40 -6.04 -8.95
CA ALA A 350 -11.95 -4.90 -9.64
C ALA A 350 -11.12 -3.66 -9.31
N GLY A 351 -11.19 -2.65 -10.18
CA GLY A 351 -10.48 -1.42 -9.95
C GLY A 351 -11.17 -0.24 -10.62
N SER A 352 -10.83 0.96 -10.15
CA SER A 352 -11.28 2.22 -10.73
C SER A 352 -10.14 3.22 -10.70
N GLU A 353 -9.87 3.84 -11.84
CA GLU A 353 -9.01 5.02 -11.90
C GLU A 353 -9.71 6.16 -11.17
N LEU A 354 -8.97 6.89 -10.34
CA LEU A 354 -9.47 8.09 -9.69
C LEU A 354 -9.09 9.28 -10.57
N ALA A 355 -10.08 9.84 -11.25
CA ALA A 355 -9.88 11.06 -12.03
C ALA A 355 -9.57 12.24 -11.11
N ASP A 356 -8.60 13.06 -11.52
CA ASP A 356 -8.31 14.37 -10.94
C ASP A 356 -8.24 14.39 -9.40
N LEU A 357 -7.36 13.56 -8.83
CA LEU A 357 -6.95 13.79 -7.44
C LEU A 357 -6.39 15.20 -7.35
N ASP A 358 -7.08 16.05 -6.59
CA ASP A 358 -6.76 17.45 -6.45
C ASP A 358 -5.28 17.63 -6.06
N THR A 359 -4.47 18.06 -7.03
CA THR A 359 -3.02 18.26 -6.85
C THR A 359 -2.69 19.29 -5.77
N ALA A 360 -3.68 20.06 -5.28
CA ALA A 360 -3.49 20.97 -4.15
C ALA A 360 -3.06 20.27 -2.85
N GLY A 361 -3.14 18.93 -2.78
CA GLY A 361 -2.64 18.10 -1.67
C GLY A 361 -1.42 17.24 -2.00
N ALA A 362 -0.65 17.52 -3.07
CA ALA A 362 0.56 16.75 -3.38
C ALA A 362 1.52 16.76 -2.18
N GLY A 363 2.03 15.59 -1.80
CA GLY A 363 2.86 15.45 -0.59
C GLY A 363 2.09 15.09 0.69
N GLU A 364 0.76 15.17 0.71
CA GLU A 364 -0.02 14.78 1.88
C GLU A 364 -0.21 13.25 1.93
N PRO A 365 -0.03 12.61 3.10
CA PRO A 365 -0.38 11.20 3.26
C PRO A 365 -1.89 10.98 3.12
N VAL A 366 -2.24 9.83 2.57
CA VAL A 366 -3.65 9.39 2.43
C VAL A 366 -3.90 8.10 3.20
N ASP A 367 -5.17 7.90 3.55
CA ASP A 367 -5.69 6.64 4.07
C ASP A 367 -6.74 6.06 3.13
N LEU A 368 -6.97 4.76 3.31
CA LEU A 368 -8.10 4.03 2.74
C LEU A 368 -9.16 3.88 3.82
N ARG A 369 -10.36 4.40 3.56
CA ARG A 369 -11.54 4.22 4.42
C ARG A 369 -12.50 3.23 3.77
N LEU A 370 -12.90 2.21 4.52
CA LEU A 370 -13.68 1.08 4.04
C LEU A 370 -14.95 0.86 4.87
N SER A 371 -16.09 0.76 4.18
CA SER A 371 -17.35 0.27 4.74
C SER A 371 -17.51 -1.21 4.44
N VAL A 372 -16.85 -2.07 5.23
CA VAL A 372 -16.82 -3.51 4.97
C VAL A 372 -18.15 -4.19 5.36
N PRO A 373 -18.81 -4.90 4.45
CA PRO A 373 -20.00 -5.70 4.76
C PRO A 373 -19.75 -6.76 5.84
N ASP A 374 -20.77 -7.06 6.65
CA ASP A 374 -20.70 -8.12 7.66
C ASP A 374 -20.46 -9.51 7.03
N GLY A 375 -20.90 -9.73 5.79
CA GLY A 375 -20.64 -10.99 5.08
C GLY A 375 -19.19 -11.17 4.64
N ALA A 376 -18.40 -10.09 4.56
CA ALA A 376 -17.05 -10.12 4.03
C ALA A 376 -16.11 -10.93 4.92
N SER A 377 -15.51 -11.97 4.35
CA SER A 377 -14.52 -12.82 5.02
C SER A 377 -13.09 -12.38 4.72
N ARG A 378 -12.84 -11.75 3.57
CA ARG A 378 -11.50 -11.28 3.20
C ARG A 378 -11.62 -10.06 2.30
N VAL A 379 -10.80 -9.05 2.57
CA VAL A 379 -10.71 -7.82 1.77
C VAL A 379 -9.26 -7.48 1.53
N TRP A 380 -8.94 -7.09 0.31
CA TRP A 380 -7.69 -6.44 -0.06
C TRP A 380 -8.01 -5.21 -0.87
N VAL A 381 -7.38 -4.08 -0.55
CA VAL A 381 -7.49 -2.83 -1.29
C VAL A 381 -6.08 -2.26 -1.46
N SER A 382 -5.74 -1.87 -2.68
CA SER A 382 -4.52 -1.16 -3.03
C SER A 382 -4.87 0.18 -3.63
N PHE A 383 -4.18 1.23 -3.16
CA PHE A 383 -4.16 2.53 -3.80
C PHE A 383 -2.76 2.76 -4.37
N GLU A 384 -2.67 2.78 -5.69
CA GLU A 384 -1.41 2.66 -6.43
C GLU A 384 -1.48 3.47 -7.73
N PRO A 385 -0.33 3.74 -8.37
CA PRO A 385 -0.31 4.37 -9.68
C PRO A 385 -1.17 3.58 -10.66
N ALA A 386 -2.01 4.28 -11.42
CA ALA A 386 -2.65 3.71 -12.56
C ALA A 386 -1.54 3.38 -13.57
N THR A 387 -1.06 2.13 -13.55
CA THR A 387 -0.26 1.62 -14.66
C THR A 387 -1.08 1.89 -15.91
N PRO A 388 -0.56 2.62 -16.91
CA PRO A 388 -1.25 2.78 -18.17
C PRO A 388 -1.66 1.39 -18.61
N VAL A 389 -2.96 1.15 -18.71
CA VAL A 389 -3.45 -0.12 -19.25
C VAL A 389 -3.00 -0.08 -20.70
N GLY A 390 -1.80 -0.62 -20.94
CA GLY A 390 -1.26 -0.84 -22.25
C GLY A 390 -2.27 -1.75 -22.95
N GLY A 391 -3.19 -1.15 -23.70
CA GLY A 391 -3.87 -1.86 -24.75
C GLY A 391 -2.75 -2.51 -25.56
N ASP A 392 -2.84 -3.81 -25.79
CA ASP A 392 -1.86 -4.62 -26.52
C ASP A 392 -1.57 -4.12 -27.97
N ASP A 393 -2.08 -2.94 -28.35
CA ASP A 393 -1.98 -2.31 -29.65
C ASP A 393 -1.10 -1.03 -29.64
N GLY A 394 -0.49 -0.66 -28.50
CA GLY A 394 0.52 0.42 -28.44
C GLY A 394 1.86 0.00 -29.08
N PRO A 395 2.69 0.94 -29.59
CA PRO A 395 4.02 0.62 -30.11
C PRO A 395 4.82 -0.16 -29.04
N GLU A 396 5.52 -1.21 -29.48
CA GLU A 396 6.24 -2.14 -28.59
C GLU A 396 7.20 -1.37 -27.66
N CYS A 397 6.81 -1.21 -26.40
CA CYS A 397 7.61 -0.61 -25.35
C CYS A 397 8.88 -1.43 -25.12
N SER A 398 10.07 -0.85 -25.30
CA SER A 398 11.34 -1.59 -25.19
C SER A 398 11.63 -2.11 -23.78
N ALA A 399 11.06 -1.47 -22.76
CA ALA A 399 11.20 -1.85 -21.35
C ALA A 399 10.16 -2.88 -20.89
N ARG A 400 9.17 -3.23 -21.72
CA ARG A 400 8.12 -4.19 -21.33
C ARG A 400 8.76 -5.55 -20.99
N GLY A 401 8.47 -6.04 -19.79
CA GLY A 401 9.03 -7.30 -19.28
C GLY A 401 10.47 -7.20 -18.77
N TYR A 402 11.00 -5.99 -18.57
CA TYR A 402 12.23 -5.80 -17.81
C TYR A 402 11.94 -5.94 -16.30
N GLU A 403 12.57 -6.94 -15.68
CA GLU A 403 12.55 -7.18 -14.23
C GLU A 403 13.85 -6.62 -13.63
N PRO A 404 13.78 -5.52 -12.84
CA PRO A 404 14.94 -4.91 -12.19
C PRO A 404 15.45 -5.74 -11.01
N ASP A 405 16.77 -5.77 -10.83
CA ASP A 405 17.44 -6.49 -9.74
C ASP A 405 17.66 -5.61 -8.48
N TYR A 406 17.42 -4.29 -8.57
CA TYR A 406 17.53 -3.29 -7.50
C TYR A 406 18.73 -3.47 -6.58
N PRO A 407 19.95 -3.11 -7.03
CA PRO A 407 21.10 -3.11 -6.14
C PRO A 407 20.87 -2.15 -4.96
N VAL A 408 20.73 -2.69 -3.75
CA VAL A 408 20.54 -1.91 -2.54
C VAL A 408 21.84 -1.16 -2.24
N VAL A 409 21.75 0.17 -2.07
CA VAL A 409 22.88 1.03 -1.71
C VAL A 409 22.50 1.87 -0.49
N ASP A 410 23.12 1.56 0.64
CA ASP A 410 22.83 2.18 1.95
C ASP A 410 23.08 3.69 2.01
N ALA A 411 23.82 4.25 1.04
CA ALA A 411 24.22 5.65 1.03
C ALA A 411 23.22 6.60 0.34
N MET A 412 22.12 6.10 -0.24
CA MET A 412 21.11 6.95 -0.89
C MET A 412 20.05 7.45 0.09
N THR A 413 19.64 8.70 -0.10
CA THR A 413 18.50 9.30 0.62
C THR A 413 17.17 8.73 0.12
N GLN A 414 16.12 8.84 0.93
CA GLN A 414 14.78 8.37 0.58
C GLN A 414 14.23 9.10 -0.65
N GLU A 415 14.52 10.41 -0.74
CA GLU A 415 14.09 11.26 -1.84
C GLU A 415 14.75 10.84 -3.16
N THR A 416 16.05 10.50 -3.13
CA THR A 416 16.76 9.98 -4.31
C THR A 416 16.15 8.67 -4.79
N TRP A 417 15.84 7.76 -3.85
CA TRP A 417 15.18 6.48 -4.15
C TRP A 417 13.78 6.69 -4.73
N ALA A 418 13.01 7.63 -4.20
CA ALA A 418 11.66 7.92 -4.70
C ALA A 418 11.70 8.41 -6.16
N THR A 419 12.65 9.28 -6.50
CA THR A 419 12.81 9.81 -7.87
C THR A 419 13.31 8.76 -8.84
N ALA A 420 14.32 7.98 -8.45
CA ALA A 420 14.81 6.83 -9.22
C ALA A 420 13.68 5.81 -9.47
N GLY A 421 12.92 5.45 -8.43
CA GLY A 421 11.77 4.55 -8.53
C GLY A 421 10.69 5.07 -9.48
N SER A 422 10.38 6.37 -9.41
CA SER A 422 9.42 7.01 -10.32
C SER A 422 9.87 6.93 -11.77
N ILE A 423 11.14 7.26 -12.06
CA ILE A 423 11.72 7.16 -13.40
C ILE A 423 11.62 5.72 -13.93
N LEU A 424 11.99 4.73 -13.12
CA LEU A 424 11.97 3.32 -13.49
C LEU A 424 10.54 2.84 -13.80
N VAL A 425 9.57 3.14 -12.95
CA VAL A 425 8.17 2.74 -13.14
C VAL A 425 7.62 3.32 -14.43
N LEU A 426 7.82 4.63 -14.65
CA LEU A 426 7.37 5.30 -15.87
C LEU A 426 8.08 4.77 -17.12
N ALA A 427 9.36 4.39 -16.98
CA ALA A 427 10.13 3.79 -18.05
C ALA A 427 9.61 2.40 -18.44
N GLN A 428 9.29 1.54 -17.47
CA GLN A 428 8.82 0.17 -17.69
C GLN A 428 7.48 0.09 -18.43
N VAL A 429 6.62 1.09 -18.24
CA VAL A 429 5.32 1.19 -18.94
C VAL A 429 5.39 2.03 -20.22
N CYS A 430 6.57 2.57 -20.54
CA CYS A 430 6.80 3.52 -21.61
C CYS A 430 5.85 4.73 -21.63
N ASP A 431 5.61 5.32 -20.46
CA ASP A 431 4.77 6.52 -20.34
C ASP A 431 5.58 7.77 -20.76
N ALA A 432 5.58 8.04 -22.06
CA ALA A 432 6.26 9.18 -22.67
C ALA A 432 5.86 10.51 -22.04
N ASP A 433 4.56 10.73 -21.90
CA ASP A 433 4.01 12.00 -21.43
C ASP A 433 4.30 12.20 -19.94
N ALA A 434 4.18 11.15 -19.13
CA ALA A 434 4.50 11.22 -17.72
C ALA A 434 6.01 11.39 -17.47
N LEU A 435 6.89 10.68 -18.19
CA LEU A 435 8.35 10.91 -18.09
C LEU A 435 8.71 12.34 -18.49
N ALA A 436 8.10 12.85 -19.58
CA ALA A 436 8.34 14.22 -20.02
C ALA A 436 7.86 15.26 -18.99
N ALA A 437 6.66 15.06 -18.43
CA ALA A 437 6.13 15.91 -17.37
C ALA A 437 7.00 15.86 -16.10
N TYR A 438 7.45 14.67 -15.71
CA TYR A 438 8.29 14.45 -14.54
C TYR A 438 9.66 15.12 -14.71
N ALA A 439 10.29 14.97 -15.87
CA ALA A 439 11.53 15.67 -16.21
C ALA A 439 11.35 17.20 -16.14
N ARG A 440 10.24 17.75 -16.65
CA ARG A 440 9.94 19.19 -16.55
C ARG A 440 9.74 19.65 -15.11
N GLN A 441 9.07 18.87 -14.28
CA GLN A 441 8.82 19.19 -12.88
C GLN A 441 10.13 19.40 -12.12
N HIS A 442 11.14 18.56 -12.38
CA HIS A 442 12.46 18.66 -11.76
C HIS A 442 13.44 19.58 -12.51
N GLY A 443 13.07 20.08 -13.69
CA GLY A 443 13.98 20.87 -14.53
C GLY A 443 15.15 20.07 -15.09
N ALA A 444 14.95 18.77 -15.33
CA ALA A 444 16.00 17.86 -15.79
C ALA A 444 16.56 18.27 -17.16
N GLU A 445 17.88 18.29 -17.29
CA GLU A 445 18.57 18.48 -18.57
C GLU A 445 18.62 17.16 -19.35
N LEU A 446 17.91 17.12 -20.47
CA LEU A 446 17.83 15.92 -21.31
C LEU A 446 18.69 16.09 -22.56
N MET A 447 19.47 15.07 -22.89
CA MET A 447 20.34 15.06 -24.08
C MET A 447 21.28 16.26 -24.14
N ASP A 448 21.84 16.64 -22.98
CA ASP A 448 22.67 17.85 -22.82
C ASP A 448 21.98 19.14 -23.34
N GLY A 449 20.65 19.20 -23.18
CA GLY A 449 19.79 20.30 -23.62
C GLY A 449 19.46 20.32 -25.12
N ALA A 450 19.86 19.29 -25.86
CA ALA A 450 19.65 19.22 -27.31
C ALA A 450 18.21 18.87 -27.71
N ALA A 451 17.41 18.31 -26.80
CA ALA A 451 16.03 17.90 -27.04
C ALA A 451 15.12 18.29 -25.87
N SER A 452 13.86 18.59 -26.18
CA SER A 452 12.83 18.72 -25.16
C SER A 452 12.50 17.35 -24.52
N PRO A 453 11.89 17.33 -23.32
CA PRO A 453 11.40 16.08 -22.72
C PRO A 453 10.44 15.30 -23.61
N GLU A 454 9.54 16.00 -24.30
CA GLU A 454 8.60 15.37 -25.24
C GLU A 454 9.31 14.73 -26.42
N GLU A 455 10.34 15.36 -26.98
CA GLU A 455 11.16 14.78 -28.06
C GLU A 455 12.05 13.63 -27.56
N THR A 456 12.54 13.71 -26.33
CA THR A 456 13.41 12.70 -25.71
C THR A 456 12.66 11.41 -25.43
N PHE A 457 11.39 11.49 -25.04
CA PHE A 457 10.56 10.34 -24.71
C PHE A 457 9.49 10.04 -25.77
N ALA A 458 9.53 10.67 -26.95
CA ALA A 458 8.55 10.39 -28.00
C ALA A 458 8.55 8.92 -28.44
N LEU A 459 7.35 8.37 -28.67
CA LEU A 459 7.12 7.08 -29.30
C LEU A 459 6.66 7.26 -30.77
N PRO A 460 6.96 6.30 -31.69
CA PRO A 460 7.75 5.09 -31.48
C PRO A 460 9.23 5.39 -31.27
N GLU A 461 9.91 4.53 -30.53
CA GLU A 461 11.34 4.69 -30.28
C GLU A 461 12.13 4.63 -31.59
N THR A 462 12.96 5.64 -31.87
CA THR A 462 13.80 5.67 -33.07
C THR A 462 15.17 5.01 -32.87
N ASP A 463 15.57 4.76 -31.62
CA ASP A 463 16.92 4.33 -31.22
C ASP A 463 16.88 3.08 -30.31
N ARG A 464 18.06 2.65 -29.78
CA ARG A 464 18.31 1.41 -29.02
C ARG A 464 17.53 1.28 -27.69
N GLY A 465 16.20 1.29 -27.70
CA GLY A 465 15.41 0.96 -26.52
C GLY A 465 15.60 1.96 -25.38
N ARG A 466 15.31 3.26 -25.58
CA ARG A 466 15.60 4.33 -24.59
C ARG A 466 14.97 4.02 -23.23
N TYR A 467 13.74 3.53 -23.25
CA TYR A 467 13.04 3.13 -22.03
C TYR A 467 13.70 1.92 -21.38
N ARG A 468 14.12 0.92 -22.16
CA ARG A 468 14.88 -0.22 -21.65
C ARG A 468 16.21 0.21 -21.04
N ALA A 469 16.92 1.13 -21.69
CA ALA A 469 18.18 1.66 -21.18
C ALA A 469 17.97 2.43 -19.87
N LEU A 470 16.94 3.28 -19.80
CA LEU A 470 16.59 4.05 -18.61
C LEU A 470 16.21 3.13 -17.44
N ALA A 471 15.34 2.14 -17.70
CA ALA A 471 14.96 1.14 -16.71
C ALA A 471 16.16 0.27 -16.27
N GLY A 472 17.00 -0.15 -17.23
CA GLY A 472 18.21 -0.93 -16.99
C GLY A 472 19.24 -0.18 -16.14
N LEU A 473 19.44 1.11 -16.40
CA LEU A 473 20.34 1.94 -15.61
C LEU A 473 19.88 2.03 -14.16
N VAL A 474 18.64 2.49 -13.94
CA VAL A 474 18.16 2.82 -12.59
C VAL A 474 17.83 1.56 -11.79
N GLY A 475 17.30 0.52 -12.44
CA GLY A 475 16.89 -0.72 -11.78
C GLY A 475 17.95 -1.83 -11.78
N GLY A 476 18.99 -1.73 -12.60
CA GLY A 476 19.96 -2.81 -12.81
C GLY A 476 21.43 -2.43 -12.64
N THR A 477 21.75 -1.17 -12.29
CA THR A 477 23.14 -0.75 -12.05
C THR A 477 23.29 0.01 -10.74
N THR A 478 24.49 -0.05 -10.17
CA THR A 478 24.85 0.65 -8.95
C THR A 478 25.19 2.11 -9.27
N PRO A 479 24.68 3.10 -8.51
CA PRO A 479 25.09 4.49 -8.67
C PRO A 479 26.48 4.79 -8.12
N ALA A 480 27.05 5.90 -8.56
CA ALA A 480 28.18 6.58 -7.91
C ALA A 480 27.74 7.93 -7.33
N PHE A 481 28.38 8.34 -6.24
CA PHE A 481 28.13 9.61 -5.57
C PHE A 481 29.22 10.61 -5.91
N SER A 482 28.83 11.85 -6.21
CA SER A 482 29.77 12.95 -6.35
C SER A 482 30.02 13.60 -4.99
N ASP A 483 31.29 13.80 -4.63
CA ASP A 483 31.66 14.60 -3.46
C ASP A 483 31.24 16.06 -3.67
N GLY A 484 30.38 16.62 -2.82
CA GLY A 484 29.86 17.98 -3.08
C GLY A 484 29.13 18.73 -1.96
N GLY A 485 28.90 18.14 -0.78
CA GLY A 485 28.10 18.81 0.25
C GLY A 485 26.64 18.98 -0.21
N ALA A 486 26.09 20.19 -0.16
CA ALA A 486 24.68 20.44 -0.50
C ALA A 486 24.33 20.18 -1.98
N ASP A 487 25.32 20.25 -2.88
CA ASP A 487 25.15 20.01 -4.32
C ASP A 487 25.56 18.57 -4.71
N ALA A 488 25.64 17.65 -3.73
CA ALA A 488 25.95 16.27 -4.01
C ALA A 488 24.89 15.64 -4.94
N SER A 489 25.34 14.80 -5.86
CA SER A 489 24.52 14.11 -6.83
C SER A 489 24.89 12.63 -6.89
N VAL A 490 23.93 11.86 -7.37
CA VAL A 490 24.01 10.42 -7.57
C VAL A 490 23.87 10.18 -9.07
N THR A 491 24.82 9.46 -9.65
CA THR A 491 24.87 9.20 -11.10
C THR A 491 24.88 7.70 -11.39
N TRP A 492 23.99 7.27 -12.28
CA TRP A 492 23.96 5.93 -12.85
C TRP A 492 24.48 5.96 -14.29
N PRO A 493 25.28 4.96 -14.72
CA PRO A 493 25.90 3.91 -13.90
C PRO A 493 27.16 4.44 -13.18
N ARG A 494 27.62 3.76 -12.12
CA ARG A 494 28.84 4.15 -11.40
C ARG A 494 30.09 4.27 -12.27
N VAL A 495 30.18 3.51 -13.38
CA VAL A 495 31.32 3.53 -14.32
C VAL A 495 31.55 4.89 -14.99
N VAL A 496 30.59 5.82 -14.92
CA VAL A 496 30.74 7.21 -15.39
C VAL A 496 31.82 7.95 -14.61
N THR A 497 32.11 7.56 -13.37
CA THR A 497 33.08 8.26 -12.54
C THR A 497 34.49 7.64 -12.63
N PRO A 498 35.56 8.44 -12.47
CA PRO A 498 36.93 7.95 -12.57
C PRO A 498 37.27 6.80 -11.60
N GLU A 499 36.58 6.72 -10.47
CA GLU A 499 36.79 5.70 -9.44
C GLU A 499 36.36 4.31 -9.91
N PHE A 500 35.34 4.22 -10.76
CA PHE A 500 34.76 2.94 -11.21
C PHE A 500 34.99 2.66 -12.70
N GLN A 501 35.56 3.59 -13.47
CA GLN A 501 35.79 3.41 -14.91
C GLN A 501 36.63 2.16 -15.25
N ASP A 502 37.50 1.72 -14.34
CA ASP A 502 38.36 0.54 -14.52
C ASP A 502 37.79 -0.74 -13.86
N SER A 503 36.65 -0.66 -13.19
CA SER A 503 36.04 -1.77 -12.41
C SER A 503 35.33 -2.79 -13.29
N ASP A 504 35.80 -4.04 -13.30
CA ASP A 504 35.16 -5.16 -14.04
C ASP A 504 33.70 -5.35 -13.63
N GLU A 505 33.41 -5.24 -12.34
CA GLU A 505 32.08 -5.41 -11.77
C GLU A 505 31.11 -4.34 -12.30
N SER A 506 31.55 -3.08 -12.31
CA SER A 506 30.74 -1.95 -12.78
C SER A 506 30.40 -2.05 -14.27
N TRP A 507 31.31 -2.57 -15.09
CA TRP A 507 31.03 -2.87 -16.50
C TRP A 507 30.10 -4.08 -16.68
N ALA A 508 30.25 -5.11 -15.83
CA ALA A 508 29.40 -6.30 -15.88
C ALA A 508 27.93 -5.99 -15.54
N GLU A 509 27.67 -5.06 -14.62
CA GLU A 509 26.32 -4.58 -14.30
C GLU A 509 25.61 -4.02 -15.54
N LEU A 510 26.29 -3.18 -16.33
CA LEU A 510 25.70 -2.62 -17.56
C LEU A 510 25.34 -3.69 -18.60
N VAL A 511 26.14 -4.76 -18.67
CA VAL A 511 25.87 -5.88 -19.56
C VAL A 511 24.71 -6.73 -19.03
N ALA A 512 24.68 -7.00 -17.73
CA ALA A 512 23.61 -7.75 -17.07
C ALA A 512 22.26 -7.02 -17.17
N ALA A 513 22.25 -5.71 -16.95
CA ALA A 513 21.09 -4.84 -17.11
C ALA A 513 20.65 -4.70 -18.59
N GLY A 514 21.44 -5.19 -19.54
CA GLY A 514 21.16 -5.09 -20.97
C GLY A 514 21.26 -3.67 -21.52
N VAL A 515 21.94 -2.77 -20.82
CA VAL A 515 22.23 -1.40 -21.27
C VAL A 515 23.29 -1.41 -22.36
N LEU A 516 24.31 -2.28 -22.21
CA LEU A 516 25.34 -2.53 -23.23
C LEU A 516 25.45 -4.01 -23.56
N THR A 517 25.88 -4.33 -24.77
CA THR A 517 26.43 -5.66 -25.05
C THR A 517 27.86 -5.78 -24.52
N GLN A 518 28.34 -7.00 -24.25
CA GLN A 518 29.74 -7.22 -23.84
C GLN A 518 30.74 -6.57 -24.80
N LYS A 519 30.48 -6.65 -26.11
CA LYS A 519 31.33 -6.06 -27.14
C LYS A 519 31.39 -4.52 -27.04
N GLU A 520 30.26 -3.88 -26.73
CA GLU A 520 30.19 -2.43 -26.54
C GLU A 520 30.89 -2.00 -25.25
N ALA A 521 30.69 -2.75 -24.16
CA ALA A 521 31.40 -2.53 -22.91
C ALA A 521 32.93 -2.61 -23.10
N ASP A 522 33.44 -3.66 -23.75
CA ASP A 522 34.87 -3.82 -24.04
C ASP A 522 35.44 -2.66 -24.89
N ALA A 523 34.65 -2.14 -25.84
CA ALA A 523 35.05 -1.03 -26.70
C ALA A 523 35.07 0.32 -25.95
N GLN A 524 34.02 0.60 -25.17
CA GLN A 524 33.94 1.83 -24.38
C GLN A 524 34.96 1.84 -23.24
N ARG A 525 35.33 0.68 -22.69
CA ARG A 525 36.38 0.61 -21.66
C ARG A 525 37.73 1.17 -22.10
N VAL A 526 38.04 1.11 -23.39
CA VAL A 526 39.29 1.67 -23.95
C VAL A 526 39.18 3.18 -24.18
N THR A 527 37.96 3.68 -24.43
CA THR A 527 37.73 5.06 -24.91
C THR A 527 37.06 5.97 -23.87
N GLY A 528 36.61 5.41 -22.75
CA GLY A 528 35.74 6.05 -21.77
C GLY A 528 34.28 5.66 -21.99
N TYR A 529 33.50 5.63 -20.91
CA TYR A 529 32.06 5.39 -21.01
C TYR A 529 31.36 6.55 -21.72
N THR A 530 30.67 6.25 -22.82
CA THR A 530 29.91 7.23 -23.62
C THR A 530 28.45 6.85 -23.76
N GLY A 531 27.99 5.86 -22.98
CA GLY A 531 26.62 5.36 -23.01
C GLY A 531 25.61 6.23 -22.24
N PRO A 532 24.37 5.72 -22.09
CA PRO A 532 23.33 6.41 -21.35
C PRO A 532 23.70 6.70 -19.88
N ARG A 533 23.25 7.82 -19.32
CA ARG A 533 23.45 8.13 -17.89
C ARG A 533 22.26 8.88 -17.30
N VAL A 534 22.00 8.70 -16.01
CA VAL A 534 20.99 9.42 -15.23
C VAL A 534 21.67 10.08 -14.04
N GLY A 535 21.39 11.36 -13.80
CA GLY A 535 21.84 12.08 -12.59
C GLY A 535 20.66 12.55 -11.76
N ILE A 536 20.72 12.38 -10.44
CA ILE A 536 19.72 12.84 -9.45
C ILE A 536 20.47 13.53 -8.31
N THR A 537 20.00 14.67 -7.78
CA THR A 537 20.59 15.26 -6.56
C THR A 537 20.34 14.35 -5.35
N VAL A 538 21.13 14.52 -4.29
CA VAL A 538 20.82 13.87 -3.00
C VAL A 538 19.50 14.36 -2.37
N SER A 539 18.95 15.49 -2.83
CA SER A 539 17.61 15.97 -2.44
C SER A 539 16.47 15.29 -3.22
N GLY A 540 16.78 14.42 -4.19
CA GLY A 540 15.79 13.73 -5.01
C GLY A 540 15.36 14.50 -6.26
N ASP A 541 16.09 15.52 -6.70
CA ASP A 541 15.77 16.23 -7.94
C ASP A 541 16.41 15.54 -9.14
N TRP A 542 15.60 15.21 -10.16
CA TRP A 542 16.12 14.66 -11.40
C TRP A 542 16.92 15.73 -12.16
N LEU A 543 18.26 15.57 -12.17
CA LEU A 543 19.18 16.54 -12.78
C LEU A 543 19.31 16.35 -14.28
N SER A 544 19.55 15.12 -14.74
CA SER A 544 19.85 14.89 -16.16
C SER A 544 19.57 13.47 -16.64
N TYR A 545 19.39 13.34 -17.95
CA TYR A 545 19.44 12.06 -18.67
C TYR A 545 20.07 12.25 -20.05
N THR A 546 21.05 11.42 -20.40
CA THR A 546 21.61 11.36 -21.76
C THR A 546 21.53 9.93 -22.29
N THR A 547 21.38 9.74 -23.59
CA THR A 547 21.34 8.41 -24.23
C THR A 547 22.70 7.90 -24.69
N GLY A 548 23.76 8.69 -24.49
CA GLY A 548 25.08 8.42 -25.06
C GLY A 548 25.20 8.76 -26.56
N GLU A 549 26.42 8.63 -27.09
CA GLU A 549 26.76 8.88 -28.52
C GLU A 549 26.66 7.63 -29.43
#